data_AF-A0A2I1G3Q0-F1
#
_entry.id   AF-A0A2I1G3Q0-F1
#
_cell.length_a   1.000
_cell.length_b   1.000
_cell.length_c   1.000
_cell.angle_alpha   90.00
_cell.angle_beta   90.00
_cell.angle_gamma   90.00
#
_symmetry.space_group_name_H-M   'P 1'
#
loop_
_entity.id
_entity.type
_entity.pdbx_description
1 polymer ?
#
loop_
_entity_poly.entity_id
_entity_poly.type
_entity_poly.pdbx_seq_one_letter_code
_entity_poly.pdbx_strand_id
1 'polypeptide(L)'
;MKSSVPVEILQNIFENYKDDIKTLHSILLVSRYWARIVVVILWRYSLEFARTFTSNCVSKKLLDVYRRYINSEELLFDYPSFLKRLDWKYLKYEHDGKQIFQMLLQKSKYLSYLTIDLYNENIGIYENFDIILNEEILNNITLKKIKFLEISDLIPENLTILSKICDGIETLIIECVRQNQKEISKLLQIQHNLKNLIITNSFPSFDKPLLKLYPLSLTNIKFDNRNDNYTIHSLDILQACTRLENLEFYKWDIYPEECQELSKIHFQNLKSLKFEYSVLPFTVLKGIIEVNGSNLEKLWFICENYEETELESLSITIYQSCRQLSSLTLQFCQNNNRKYRNFIVHLEGILQRLKYFTYIRITN
;
A
#
# COMPACT_ATOMS: atom_id res chain seq x y z
N MET A 1 30.01 11.96 31.62
CA MET A 1 31.00 12.27 30.57
C MET A 1 30.30 12.97 29.41
N LYS A 2 30.76 14.15 28.98
CA LYS A 2 30.32 14.74 27.70
C LYS A 2 30.97 13.92 26.58
N SER A 3 30.18 13.34 25.68
CA SER A 3 30.69 12.72 24.46
C SER A 3 31.34 13.80 23.59
N SER A 4 32.53 13.53 23.07
CA SER A 4 33.21 14.40 22.10
C SER A 4 32.65 14.26 20.68
N VAL A 5 31.82 13.24 20.43
CA VAL A 5 31.20 12.98 19.13
C VAL A 5 29.94 13.84 18.97
N PRO A 6 29.80 14.59 17.84
CA PRO A 6 28.58 15.31 17.49
C PRO A 6 27.31 14.45 17.54
N VAL A 7 26.20 15.08 17.92
CA VAL A 7 24.91 14.39 18.10
C VAL A 7 24.42 13.77 16.80
N GLU A 8 24.67 14.43 15.67
CA GLU A 8 24.26 13.98 14.33
C GLU A 8 24.98 12.68 13.94
N ILE A 9 26.26 12.56 14.32
CA ILE A 9 27.07 11.36 14.06
C ILE A 9 26.57 10.20 14.91
N LEU A 10 26.35 10.43 16.21
CA LEU A 10 25.80 9.40 17.09
C LEU A 10 24.39 8.97 16.67
N GLN A 11 23.55 9.93 16.25
CA GLN A 11 22.23 9.63 15.73
C GLN A 11 22.32 8.73 14.49
N ASN A 12 23.20 9.06 13.54
CA ASN A 12 23.42 8.21 12.36
C ASN A 12 23.94 6.82 12.73
N ILE A 13 24.84 6.71 13.71
CA ILE A 13 25.33 5.41 14.20
C ILE A 13 24.18 4.60 14.80
N PHE A 14 23.42 5.19 15.73
CA PHE A 14 22.32 4.51 16.43
C PHE A 14 21.16 4.16 15.49
N GLU A 15 20.95 4.94 14.42
CA GLU A 15 19.93 4.68 13.40
C GLU A 15 20.16 3.35 12.65
N ASN A 16 21.42 2.89 12.54
CA ASN A 16 21.73 1.57 11.98
C ASN A 16 21.18 0.42 12.83
N TYR A 17 20.82 0.67 14.09
CA TYR A 17 20.25 -0.31 15.03
C TYR A 17 18.75 -0.12 15.24
N LYS A 18 18.06 0.68 14.41
CA LYS A 18 16.62 0.96 14.56
C LYS A 18 15.74 -0.30 14.67
N ASP A 19 16.17 -1.40 14.06
CA ASP A 19 15.47 -2.69 14.05
C ASP A 19 15.97 -3.66 15.16
N ASP A 20 17.05 -3.31 15.87
CA ASP A 20 17.59 -4.07 17.02
C ASP A 20 17.28 -3.35 18.34
N ILE A 21 16.06 -3.56 18.83
CA ILE A 21 15.55 -2.97 20.07
C ILE A 21 16.43 -3.34 21.28
N LYS A 22 17.02 -4.53 21.31
CA LYS A 22 17.88 -4.97 22.42
C LYS A 22 19.15 -4.12 22.49
N THR A 23 19.77 -3.87 21.34
CA THR A 23 20.93 -2.99 21.25
C THR A 23 20.56 -1.56 21.61
N LEU A 24 19.44 -1.03 21.12
CA LEU A 24 18.96 0.30 21.50
C LEU A 24 18.70 0.43 23.00
N HIS A 25 18.09 -0.56 23.65
CA HIS A 25 17.93 -0.56 25.10
C HIS A 25 19.26 -0.57 25.85
N SER A 26 20.28 -1.25 25.31
CA SER A 26 21.62 -1.22 25.90
C SER A 26 22.26 0.17 25.77
N ILE A 27 22.13 0.81 24.60
CA ILE A 27 22.63 2.17 24.34
C ILE A 27 21.95 3.21 25.26
N LEU A 28 20.63 3.06 25.50
CA LEU A 28 19.86 3.90 26.41
C LEU A 28 20.47 3.96 27.83
N LEU A 29 21.08 2.87 28.29
CA LEU A 29 21.63 2.74 29.64
C LEU A 29 23.05 3.27 29.78
N VAL A 30 23.74 3.61 28.68
CA VAL A 30 25.14 4.04 28.71
C VAL A 30 25.32 5.40 29.36
N SER A 31 24.52 6.39 28.97
CA SER A 31 24.60 7.73 29.54
C SER A 31 23.34 8.54 29.26
N ARG A 32 23.08 9.58 30.07
CA ARG A 32 21.96 10.53 29.80
C ARG A 32 22.06 11.17 28.41
N TYR A 33 23.28 11.39 27.91
CA TYR A 33 23.48 11.98 26.58
C TYR A 33 23.05 11.00 25.47
N TRP A 34 23.47 9.74 25.55
CA TRP A 34 23.08 8.70 24.58
C TRP A 34 21.59 8.39 24.68
N ALA A 35 21.05 8.38 25.91
CA ALA A 35 19.64 8.19 26.16
C ALA A 35 18.77 9.21 25.42
N ARG A 36 19.16 10.50 25.41
CA ARG A 36 18.42 11.55 24.68
C ARG A 36 18.33 11.29 23.18
N ILE A 37 19.33 10.63 22.58
CA ILE A 37 19.36 10.34 21.15
C ILE A 37 18.54 9.08 20.86
N VAL A 38 18.78 8.01 21.61
CA VAL A 38 18.11 6.72 21.40
C VAL A 38 16.63 6.74 21.72
N VAL A 39 16.20 7.52 22.72
CA VAL A 39 14.76 7.66 23.02
C VAL A 39 13.99 8.12 21.79
N VAL A 40 14.54 9.05 21.00
CA VAL A 40 13.87 9.50 19.76
C VAL A 40 13.70 8.33 18.79
N ILE A 41 14.69 7.44 18.65
CA ILE A 41 14.63 6.28 17.75
C ILE A 41 13.61 5.25 18.24
N LEU A 42 13.68 4.86 19.52
CA LEU A 42 12.79 3.89 20.14
C LEU A 42 11.31 4.31 20.07
N TRP A 43 11.03 5.61 20.16
CA TRP A 43 9.66 6.14 20.20
C TRP A 43 9.04 6.43 18.84
N ARG A 44 9.77 6.26 17.72
CA ARG A 44 9.20 6.42 16.37
C ARG A 44 8.11 5.40 16.05
N TYR A 45 8.23 4.20 16.61
CA TYR A 45 7.38 3.04 16.36
C TYR A 45 6.86 2.43 17.68
N SER A 46 6.70 3.24 18.71
CA SER A 46 6.36 2.79 20.08
C SER A 46 5.14 1.87 20.14
N LEU A 47 4.06 2.20 19.44
CA LEU A 47 2.82 1.40 19.41
C LEU A 47 3.05 0.01 18.78
N GLU A 48 3.90 -0.06 17.75
CA GLU A 48 4.25 -1.31 17.06
C GLU A 48 5.15 -2.19 17.94
N PHE A 49 6.15 -1.60 18.58
CA PHE A 49 7.07 -2.31 19.49
C PHE A 49 6.39 -2.77 20.78
N ALA A 50 5.37 -2.05 21.24
CA ALA A 50 4.63 -2.36 22.44
C ALA A 50 3.46 -3.34 22.21
N ARG A 51 3.33 -3.91 21.01
CA ARG A 51 2.31 -4.91 20.71
C ARG A 51 2.55 -6.17 21.55
N THR A 52 1.52 -6.62 22.27
CA THR A 52 1.58 -7.91 22.95
C THR A 52 1.42 -9.04 21.94
N PHE A 53 2.22 -10.11 22.04
CA PHE A 53 2.17 -11.24 21.11
C PHE A 53 0.80 -11.96 21.06
N THR A 54 -0.04 -11.78 22.09
CA THR A 54 -1.25 -12.57 22.34
C THR A 54 -2.55 -11.89 21.96
N SER A 55 -2.55 -10.56 21.81
CA SER A 55 -3.71 -9.78 21.39
C SER A 55 -3.16 -8.55 20.67
N ASN A 56 -3.81 -8.07 19.61
CA ASN A 56 -3.43 -6.83 18.90
C ASN A 56 -3.51 -5.55 19.77
N CYS A 57 -3.48 -5.70 21.09
CA CYS A 57 -3.45 -4.66 22.10
C CYS A 57 -2.02 -4.12 22.30
N VAL A 58 -1.96 -2.87 22.71
CA VAL A 58 -0.74 -2.19 23.11
C VAL A 58 -0.49 -2.42 24.61
N SER A 59 0.79 -2.48 25.01
CA SER A 59 1.17 -2.52 26.41
C SER A 59 0.50 -1.40 27.22
N LYS A 60 -0.22 -1.76 28.30
CA LYS A 60 -0.84 -0.80 29.23
C LYS A 60 0.17 0.23 29.74
N LYS A 61 1.41 -0.18 30.00
CA LYS A 61 2.49 0.72 30.43
C LYS A 61 2.78 1.83 29.42
N LEU A 62 2.70 1.54 28.12
CA LEU A 62 2.89 2.56 27.09
C LEU A 62 1.70 3.52 27.05
N LEU A 63 0.48 2.98 27.10
CA LEU A 63 -0.74 3.78 27.10
C LEU A 63 -0.78 4.71 28.32
N ASP A 64 -0.35 4.24 29.49
CA ASP A 64 -0.23 5.06 30.69
C ASP A 64 0.71 6.25 30.48
N VAL A 65 1.80 6.10 29.73
CA VAL A 65 2.66 7.25 29.37
C VAL A 65 1.88 8.27 28.53
N TYR A 66 1.09 7.82 27.56
CA TYR A 66 0.26 8.73 26.74
C TYR A 66 -0.87 9.39 27.53
N ARG A 67 -1.52 8.66 28.45
CA ARG A 67 -2.53 9.20 29.36
C ARG A 67 -1.98 10.34 30.23
N ARG A 68 -0.75 10.18 30.71
CA ARG A 68 -0.05 11.23 31.47
C ARG A 68 0.14 12.51 30.64
N TYR A 69 0.36 12.42 29.33
CA TYR A 69 0.38 13.62 28.47
C TYR A 69 -0.98 14.28 28.32
N ILE A 70 -2.05 13.50 28.19
CA ILE A 70 -3.41 14.03 28.13
C ILE A 70 -3.71 14.79 29.42
N ASN A 71 -3.29 14.24 30.56
CA ASN A 71 -3.39 14.88 31.87
C ASN A 71 -2.38 16.02 32.09
N SER A 72 -1.62 16.40 31.06
CA SER A 72 -0.61 17.48 31.10
C SER A 72 0.47 17.29 32.17
N GLU A 73 0.81 16.04 32.49
CA GLU A 73 1.91 15.74 33.40
C GLU A 73 3.28 16.01 32.76
N GLU A 74 4.22 16.53 33.55
CA GLU A 74 5.59 16.72 33.12
C GLU A 74 6.34 15.38 33.07
N LEU A 75 6.87 15.07 31.89
CA LEU A 75 7.63 13.84 31.63
C LEU A 75 9.05 14.18 31.18
N LEU A 76 9.96 13.22 31.36
CA LEU A 76 11.38 13.39 31.09
C LEU A 76 11.69 13.77 29.63
N PHE A 77 10.83 13.36 28.70
CA PHE A 77 10.95 13.64 27.28
C PHE A 77 9.61 14.14 26.72
N ASP A 78 9.56 14.53 25.45
CA ASP A 78 8.34 14.84 24.70
C ASP A 78 8.01 13.66 23.78
N TYR A 79 7.66 12.52 24.40
CA TYR A 79 7.51 11.23 23.74
C TYR A 79 6.53 11.25 22.55
N PRO A 80 5.33 11.87 22.62
CA PRO A 80 4.43 12.00 21.48
C PRO A 80 5.08 12.66 20.27
N SER A 81 5.97 13.63 20.49
CA SER A 81 6.60 14.36 19.40
C SER A 81 7.52 13.51 18.53
N PHE A 82 8.04 12.39 19.07
CA PHE A 82 8.97 11.50 18.38
C PHE A 82 8.29 10.49 17.45
N LEU A 83 6.96 10.34 17.57
CA LEU A 83 6.22 9.34 16.81
C LEU A 83 6.36 9.60 15.30
N LYS A 84 6.66 8.53 14.55
CA LYS A 84 6.79 8.54 13.09
C LYS A 84 5.67 7.79 12.40
N ARG A 85 5.15 6.74 13.06
CA ARG A 85 4.07 5.87 12.57
C ARG A 85 2.92 5.85 13.57
N LEU A 86 1.74 6.22 13.10
CA LEU A 86 0.50 6.14 13.86
C LEU A 86 -0.49 5.25 13.12
N ASP A 87 -1.03 4.26 13.84
CA ASP A 87 -1.96 3.28 13.29
C ASP A 87 -3.13 3.11 14.25
N TRP A 88 -4.34 3.39 13.75
CA TRP A 88 -5.56 3.34 14.55
C TRP A 88 -5.81 1.97 15.16
N LYS A 89 -5.40 0.88 14.49
CA LYS A 89 -5.68 -0.48 14.96
C LYS A 89 -5.12 -0.77 16.35
N TYR A 90 -4.09 -0.02 16.77
CA TYR A 90 -3.46 -0.16 18.08
C TYR A 90 -4.24 0.50 19.21
N LEU A 91 -5.12 1.44 18.88
CA LEU A 91 -5.88 2.24 19.85
C LEU A 91 -7.38 1.94 19.80
N LYS A 92 -7.87 1.25 18.76
CA LYS A 92 -9.30 1.06 18.52
C LYS A 92 -10.09 0.38 19.64
N TYR A 93 -9.45 -0.50 20.40
CA TYR A 93 -10.08 -1.22 21.51
C TYR A 93 -9.84 -0.58 22.88
N GLU A 94 -9.12 0.54 22.93
CA GLU A 94 -8.86 1.27 24.17
C GLU A 94 -9.98 2.29 24.42
N HIS A 95 -10.51 2.32 25.65
CA HIS A 95 -11.60 3.23 26.03
C HIS A 95 -11.29 4.71 25.76
N ASP A 96 -10.02 5.10 25.88
CA ASP A 96 -9.48 6.44 25.65
C ASP A 96 -8.65 6.52 24.36
N GLY A 97 -8.70 5.49 23.51
CA GLY A 97 -7.89 5.36 22.30
C GLY A 97 -8.08 6.53 21.33
N LYS A 98 -9.32 7.03 21.18
CA LYS A 98 -9.62 8.21 20.37
C LYS A 98 -8.87 9.45 20.87
N GLN A 99 -8.89 9.72 22.17
CA GLN A 99 -8.21 10.88 22.75
C GLN A 99 -6.70 10.78 22.58
N ILE A 100 -6.14 9.58 22.80
CA ILE A 100 -4.72 9.31 22.56
C ILE A 100 -4.36 9.53 21.10
N PHE A 101 -5.15 8.99 20.16
CA PHE A 101 -4.90 9.12 18.72
C PHE A 101 -4.90 10.59 18.28
N GLN A 102 -5.87 11.38 18.73
CA GLN A 102 -5.96 12.82 18.43
C GLN A 102 -4.76 13.59 19.02
N MET A 103 -4.38 13.31 20.27
CA MET A 103 -3.20 13.90 20.90
C MET A 103 -1.91 13.57 20.14
N LEU A 104 -1.76 12.32 19.68
CA LEU A 104 -0.61 11.89 18.89
C LEU A 104 -0.58 12.59 17.52
N LEU A 105 -1.71 12.66 16.80
CA LEU A 105 -1.80 13.43 15.56
C LEU A 105 -1.38 14.89 15.77
N GLN A 106 -1.79 15.50 16.88
CA GLN A 106 -1.48 16.88 17.22
C GLN A 106 0.00 17.11 17.54
N LYS A 107 0.61 16.26 18.37
CA LYS A 107 1.95 16.52 18.92
C LYS A 107 3.09 15.96 18.09
N SER A 108 2.84 14.98 17.22
CA SER A 108 3.90 14.28 16.49
C SER A 108 4.63 15.17 15.49
N LYS A 109 5.93 15.41 15.69
CA LYS A 109 6.75 16.26 14.81
C LYS A 109 7.30 15.53 13.59
N TYR A 110 7.40 14.19 13.68
CA TYR A 110 8.02 13.31 12.68
C TYR A 110 7.01 12.36 12.00
N LEU A 111 5.71 12.55 12.25
CA LEU A 111 4.67 11.71 11.67
C LEU A 111 4.76 11.75 10.15
N SER A 112 5.01 10.59 9.55
CA SER A 112 5.14 10.41 8.10
C SER A 112 4.35 9.21 7.59
N TYR A 113 3.86 8.37 8.50
CA TYR A 113 3.04 7.20 8.21
C TYR A 113 1.77 7.26 9.08
N LEU A 114 0.62 7.26 8.42
CA LEU A 114 -0.69 7.26 9.06
C LEU A 114 -1.57 6.17 8.45
N THR A 115 -2.10 5.28 9.28
CA THR A 115 -3.14 4.32 8.89
C THR A 115 -4.39 4.53 9.74
N ILE A 116 -5.52 4.56 9.05
CA ILE A 116 -6.87 4.57 9.61
C ILE A 116 -7.62 3.45 8.89
N ASP A 117 -7.35 2.21 9.31
CA ASP A 117 -8.07 1.03 8.81
C ASP A 117 -9.18 0.65 9.80
N LEU A 118 -10.40 0.65 9.29
CA LEU A 118 -11.66 0.45 9.99
C LEU A 118 -12.24 -0.92 9.69
N TYR A 119 -11.65 -1.64 8.73
CA TYR A 119 -12.01 -2.99 8.41
C TYR A 119 -11.60 -3.91 9.57
N ASN A 120 -12.57 -4.58 10.18
CA ASN A 120 -12.29 -5.63 11.14
C ASN A 120 -12.29 -6.99 10.43
N GLU A 121 -11.10 -7.49 10.08
CA GLU A 121 -10.92 -8.80 9.44
C GLU A 121 -11.57 -9.97 10.20
N ASN A 122 -11.74 -9.87 11.52
CA ASN A 122 -12.33 -10.95 12.31
C ASN A 122 -13.85 -11.07 12.14
N ILE A 123 -14.52 -9.98 11.77
CA ILE A 123 -15.99 -9.90 11.72
C ILE A 123 -16.45 -9.54 10.30
N GLY A 124 -15.55 -9.13 9.40
CA GLY A 124 -15.85 -8.79 8.01
C GLY A 124 -16.71 -7.52 7.88
N ILE A 125 -16.67 -6.64 8.87
CA ILE A 125 -17.46 -5.40 8.91
C ILE A 125 -16.59 -4.19 9.24
N TYR A 126 -17.04 -3.04 8.78
CA TYR A 126 -16.51 -1.75 9.21
C TYR A 126 -17.07 -1.40 10.59
N GLU A 127 -16.18 -1.04 11.50
CA GLU A 127 -16.58 -0.44 12.77
C GLU A 127 -16.86 1.05 12.54
N ASN A 128 -18.00 1.56 13.00
CA ASN A 128 -18.35 2.98 12.90
C ASN A 128 -17.24 3.82 13.53
N PHE A 129 -16.48 4.48 12.67
CA PHE A 129 -15.41 5.34 13.09
C PHE A 129 -15.88 6.78 13.13
N ASP A 130 -16.51 7.14 14.25
CA ASP A 130 -16.85 8.54 14.55
C ASP A 130 -15.59 9.36 14.96
N ILE A 131 -14.41 9.09 14.39
CA ILE A 131 -13.33 10.09 14.39
C ILE A 131 -13.57 10.99 13.20
N ILE A 132 -14.45 11.97 13.43
CA ILE A 132 -14.40 13.21 12.67
C ILE A 132 -13.00 13.78 12.92
N LEU A 133 -12.19 13.85 11.86
CA LEU A 133 -11.03 14.73 11.88
C LEU A 133 -11.60 16.13 12.07
N ASN A 134 -11.63 16.63 13.30
CA ASN A 134 -12.22 17.92 13.61
C ASN A 134 -11.28 19.05 13.15
N GLU A 135 -11.82 20.24 12.88
CA GLU A 135 -11.04 21.39 12.38
C GLU A 135 -9.75 21.70 13.16
N GLU A 136 -9.71 21.38 14.46
CA GLU A 136 -8.51 21.52 15.29
C GLU A 136 -7.37 20.56 14.92
N ILE A 137 -7.67 19.28 14.66
CA ILE A 137 -6.68 18.32 14.14
C ILE A 137 -6.21 18.74 12.74
N LEU A 138 -7.10 19.40 11.99
CA LEU A 138 -6.91 19.79 10.60
C LEU A 138 -6.03 21.02 10.40
N ASN A 139 -5.94 21.89 11.39
CA ASN A 139 -4.98 22.99 11.39
C ASN A 139 -3.54 22.53 11.68
N ASN A 140 -3.31 21.23 11.87
CA ASN A 140 -1.99 20.74 12.17
C ASN A 140 -1.09 20.63 10.93
N ILE A 141 -0.06 21.48 10.90
CA ILE A 141 1.00 21.51 9.89
C ILE A 141 1.72 20.16 9.77
N THR A 142 1.72 19.32 10.82
CA THR A 142 2.42 18.02 10.79
C THR A 142 1.85 17.05 9.77
N LEU A 143 0.56 17.15 9.42
CA LEU A 143 -0.07 16.29 8.41
C LEU A 143 0.52 16.51 6.99
N LYS A 144 1.10 17.69 6.71
CA LYS A 144 1.83 17.96 5.45
C LYS A 144 3.04 17.06 5.24
N LYS A 145 3.56 16.44 6.31
CA LYS A 145 4.73 15.55 6.26
C LYS A 145 4.36 14.10 5.99
N ILE A 146 3.07 13.78 5.90
CA ILE A 146 2.60 12.42 5.62
C ILE A 146 3.08 12.00 4.24
N LYS A 147 3.79 10.87 4.21
CA LYS A 147 4.32 10.21 3.00
C LYS A 147 3.58 8.93 2.69
N PHE A 148 3.14 8.22 3.72
CA PHE A 148 2.30 7.04 3.62
C PHE A 148 0.97 7.29 4.29
N LEU A 149 -0.12 7.09 3.55
CA LEU A 149 -1.47 7.23 4.03
C LEU A 149 -2.28 5.99 3.64
N GLU A 150 -2.85 5.29 4.61
CA GLU A 150 -3.87 4.26 4.39
C GLU A 150 -5.15 4.67 5.08
N ILE A 151 -6.25 4.74 4.34
CA ILE A 151 -7.54 5.05 4.93
C ILE A 151 -8.66 4.25 4.26
N SER A 152 -9.48 3.61 5.09
CA SER A 152 -10.74 2.97 4.72
C SER A 152 -11.96 3.75 5.22
N ASP A 153 -13.14 3.48 4.64
CA ASP A 153 -14.46 3.92 5.12
C ASP A 153 -14.59 5.43 5.40
N LEU A 154 -14.02 6.26 4.50
CA LEU A 154 -14.19 7.71 4.60
C LEU A 154 -15.45 8.22 3.92
N ILE A 155 -16.23 8.96 4.71
CA ILE A 155 -17.19 9.94 4.18
C ILE A 155 -16.47 11.03 3.36
N PRO A 156 -17.09 11.53 2.27
CA PRO A 156 -16.50 12.54 1.37
C PRO A 156 -15.94 13.80 2.05
N GLU A 157 -16.51 14.20 3.18
CA GLU A 157 -16.06 15.37 3.95
C GLU A 157 -14.60 15.23 4.39
N ASN A 158 -14.22 14.09 4.97
CA ASN A 158 -12.85 13.82 5.42
C ASN A 158 -11.84 13.83 4.27
N LEU A 159 -12.22 13.34 3.08
CA LEU A 159 -11.37 13.37 1.90
C LEU A 159 -11.18 14.80 1.35
N THR A 160 -12.24 15.59 1.34
CA THR A 160 -12.16 17.01 0.97
C THR A 160 -11.16 17.73 1.86
N ILE A 161 -11.17 17.41 3.14
CA ILE A 161 -10.24 17.98 4.11
C ILE A 161 -8.81 17.50 3.87
N LEU A 162 -8.59 16.20 3.72
CA LEU A 162 -7.25 15.64 3.46
C LEU A 162 -6.62 16.26 2.22
N SER A 163 -7.41 16.54 1.18
CA SER A 163 -6.95 17.21 -0.02
C SER A 163 -6.44 18.64 0.20
N LYS A 164 -6.74 19.28 1.33
CA LYS A 164 -6.20 20.62 1.64
C LYS A 164 -4.86 20.58 2.37
N ILE A 165 -4.51 19.46 3.00
CA ILE A 165 -3.46 19.41 4.02
C ILE A 165 -2.36 18.41 3.66
N CYS A 166 -2.68 17.35 2.93
CA CYS A 166 -1.72 16.35 2.50
C CYS A 166 -1.50 16.49 0.99
N ASP A 167 -0.41 17.14 0.57
CA ASP A 167 0.00 17.32 -0.84
C ASP A 167 1.32 16.59 -1.17
N GLY A 168 1.95 16.00 -0.15
CA GLY A 168 3.25 15.35 -0.22
C GLY A 168 3.22 13.82 -0.16
N ILE A 169 2.06 13.20 -0.35
CA ILE A 169 1.87 11.74 -0.22
C ILE A 169 2.65 11.02 -1.32
N GLU A 170 3.37 9.97 -0.93
CA GLU A 170 4.12 9.09 -1.83
C GLU A 170 3.45 7.74 -2.02
N THR A 171 2.74 7.26 -0.99
CA THR A 171 1.96 6.03 -1.00
C THR A 171 0.57 6.26 -0.42
N LEU A 172 -0.45 5.94 -1.20
CA LEU A 172 -1.85 6.01 -0.79
C LEU A 172 -2.49 4.63 -0.91
N ILE A 173 -3.08 4.15 0.18
CA ILE A 173 -4.01 3.01 0.20
C ILE A 173 -5.38 3.57 0.52
N ILE A 174 -6.36 3.36 -0.36
CA ILE A 174 -7.66 3.98 -0.19
C ILE A 174 -8.81 3.07 -0.60
N GLU A 175 -9.84 3.06 0.22
CA GLU A 175 -11.13 2.48 -0.15
C GLU A 175 -11.95 3.46 -0.97
N CYS A 176 -12.29 3.05 -2.17
CA CYS A 176 -13.09 3.85 -3.07
C CYS A 176 -14.46 3.18 -3.24
N VAL A 177 -15.50 3.94 -2.92
CA VAL A 177 -16.91 3.56 -3.02
C VAL A 177 -17.68 4.66 -3.75
N ARG A 178 -18.86 4.33 -4.27
CA ARG A 178 -19.66 5.25 -5.11
C ARG A 178 -19.82 6.66 -4.52
N GLN A 179 -19.90 6.77 -3.20
CA GLN A 179 -20.13 8.03 -2.50
C GLN A 179 -18.90 8.95 -2.49
N ASN A 180 -17.67 8.43 -2.64
CA ASN A 180 -16.44 9.18 -2.38
C ASN A 180 -15.50 9.35 -3.59
N GLN A 181 -15.86 8.79 -4.74
CA GLN A 181 -15.03 8.79 -5.96
C GLN A 181 -14.53 10.18 -6.37
N LYS A 182 -15.40 11.20 -6.30
CA LYS A 182 -15.07 12.57 -6.72
C LYS A 182 -14.02 13.21 -5.81
N GLU A 183 -14.09 12.98 -4.52
CA GLU A 183 -13.17 13.52 -3.53
C GLU A 183 -11.82 12.80 -3.59
N ILE A 184 -11.82 11.49 -3.83
CA ILE A 184 -10.58 10.73 -4.12
C ILE A 184 -9.91 11.27 -5.38
N SER A 185 -10.66 11.51 -6.45
CA SER A 185 -10.13 12.09 -7.69
C SER A 185 -9.40 13.41 -7.45
N LYS A 186 -10.00 14.32 -6.66
CA LYS A 186 -9.36 15.58 -6.24
C LYS A 186 -8.12 15.36 -5.39
N LEU A 187 -8.19 14.43 -4.43
CA LEU A 187 -7.05 14.10 -3.57
C LEU A 187 -5.87 13.59 -4.39
N LEU A 188 -6.11 12.76 -5.42
CA LEU A 188 -5.07 12.24 -6.29
C LEU A 188 -4.44 13.31 -7.18
N GLN A 189 -5.25 14.24 -7.71
CA GLN A 189 -4.79 15.30 -8.62
C GLN A 189 -3.78 16.28 -8.00
N ILE A 190 -3.87 16.52 -6.69
CA ILE A 190 -2.94 17.42 -5.99
C ILE A 190 -1.63 16.74 -5.58
N GLN A 191 -1.52 15.41 -5.67
CA GLN A 191 -0.31 14.70 -5.22
C GLN A 191 0.74 14.67 -6.34
N HIS A 192 1.69 15.59 -6.29
CA HIS A 192 2.79 15.60 -7.27
C HIS A 192 3.85 14.52 -7.02
N ASN A 193 3.86 13.91 -5.84
CA ASN A 193 4.86 12.91 -5.42
C ASN A 193 4.30 11.49 -5.30
N LEU A 194 3.01 11.26 -5.63
CA LEU A 194 2.36 9.98 -5.43
C LEU A 194 2.88 8.92 -6.41
N LYS A 195 3.62 7.96 -5.87
CA LYS A 195 4.24 6.87 -6.64
C LYS A 195 3.45 5.57 -6.56
N ASN A 196 2.83 5.31 -5.41
CA ASN A 196 2.16 4.06 -5.09
C ASN A 196 0.69 4.31 -4.76
N LEU A 197 -0.21 3.65 -5.47
CA LEU A 197 -1.64 3.70 -5.23
C LEU A 197 -2.17 2.29 -5.08
N ILE A 198 -2.78 2.00 -3.94
CA ILE A 198 -3.55 0.77 -3.70
C ILE A 198 -5.00 1.18 -3.52
N ILE A 199 -5.88 0.62 -4.33
CA ILE A 199 -7.30 0.91 -4.30
C ILE A 199 -8.07 -0.35 -3.95
N THR A 200 -8.99 -0.23 -2.99
CA THR A 200 -9.94 -1.28 -2.65
C THR A 200 -11.36 -0.91 -3.13
N ASN A 201 -12.15 -1.94 -3.42
CA ASN A 201 -13.57 -1.93 -3.84
C ASN A 201 -13.93 -1.30 -5.21
N SER A 202 -13.52 -0.07 -5.55
CA SER A 202 -13.84 0.48 -6.89
C SER A 202 -12.77 1.47 -7.33
N PHE A 203 -12.64 1.75 -8.62
CA PHE A 203 -11.71 2.79 -9.08
C PHE A 203 -12.40 4.17 -9.09
N PRO A 204 -11.73 5.26 -8.68
CA PRO A 204 -12.34 6.59 -8.67
C PRO A 204 -12.57 7.09 -10.10
N SER A 205 -13.71 7.76 -10.30
CA SER A 205 -14.00 8.49 -11.54
C SER A 205 -13.13 9.73 -11.66
N PHE A 206 -12.54 9.94 -12.84
CA PHE A 206 -11.73 11.12 -13.14
C PHE A 206 -12.34 11.95 -14.26
N ASP A 207 -12.14 13.27 -14.15
CA ASP A 207 -12.44 14.19 -15.24
C ASP A 207 -11.30 14.17 -16.28
N LYS A 208 -11.55 13.56 -17.43
CA LYS A 208 -10.55 13.30 -18.49
C LYS A 208 -9.71 14.52 -18.92
N PRO A 209 -10.28 15.72 -19.08
CA PRO A 209 -9.52 16.91 -19.45
C PRO A 209 -8.47 17.29 -18.40
N LEU A 210 -8.74 17.08 -17.10
CA LEU A 210 -7.83 17.47 -16.02
C LEU A 210 -6.57 16.61 -16.00
N LEU A 211 -6.67 15.33 -16.38
CA LEU A 211 -5.53 14.40 -16.41
C LEU A 211 -4.50 14.73 -17.48
N LYS A 212 -4.94 15.36 -18.59
CA LYS A 212 -4.02 15.85 -19.63
C LYS A 212 -3.21 17.04 -19.13
N LEU A 213 -3.79 17.86 -18.28
CA LEU A 213 -3.14 19.04 -17.72
C LEU A 213 -2.20 18.67 -16.56
N TYR A 214 -2.59 17.67 -15.76
CA TYR A 214 -1.84 17.24 -14.58
C TYR A 214 -1.68 15.70 -14.58
N PRO A 215 -0.65 15.18 -15.27
CA PRO A 215 -0.40 13.74 -15.30
C PRO A 215 -0.07 13.20 -13.92
N LEU A 216 -0.62 12.04 -13.59
CA LEU A 216 -0.34 11.35 -12.33
C LEU A 216 1.12 10.87 -12.32
N SER A 217 1.80 11.04 -11.18
CA SER A 217 3.19 10.62 -10.97
C SER A 217 3.34 9.13 -10.62
N LEU A 218 2.25 8.36 -10.79
CA LEU A 218 2.13 6.97 -10.39
C LEU A 218 3.10 6.06 -11.14
N THR A 219 3.78 5.24 -10.37
CA THR A 219 4.68 4.18 -10.86
C THR A 219 4.14 2.80 -10.50
N ASN A 220 3.28 2.70 -9.47
CA ASN A 220 2.73 1.45 -8.97
C ASN A 220 1.24 1.62 -8.70
N ILE A 221 0.42 0.76 -9.30
CA ILE A 221 -1.01 0.67 -9.02
C ILE A 221 -1.35 -0.77 -8.65
N LYS A 222 -2.01 -0.95 -7.52
CA LYS A 222 -2.62 -2.21 -7.10
C LYS A 222 -4.12 -2.04 -6.92
N PHE A 223 -4.88 -2.89 -7.57
CA PHE A 223 -6.30 -3.11 -7.32
C PHE A 223 -6.42 -4.29 -6.36
N ASP A 224 -6.90 -4.05 -5.15
CA ASP A 224 -6.95 -5.03 -4.07
C ASP A 224 -8.39 -5.26 -3.65
N ASN A 225 -8.94 -6.42 -4.01
CA ASN A 225 -10.30 -6.74 -3.66
C ASN A 225 -10.38 -7.37 -2.27
N ARG A 226 -10.90 -6.59 -1.29
CA ARG A 226 -11.13 -7.05 0.07
C ARG A 226 -12.54 -7.62 0.30
N ASN A 227 -13.49 -7.43 -0.63
CA ASN A 227 -14.90 -7.78 -0.46
C ASN A 227 -15.52 -8.37 -1.76
N ASP A 228 -16.60 -9.15 -1.67
CA ASP A 228 -17.22 -9.74 -2.87
C ASP A 228 -18.06 -8.75 -3.72
N ASN A 229 -18.23 -7.51 -3.24
CA ASN A 229 -19.07 -6.49 -3.88
C ASN A 229 -18.22 -5.31 -4.38
N TYR A 230 -17.59 -5.46 -5.54
CA TYR A 230 -16.90 -4.37 -6.22
C TYR A 230 -17.67 -3.95 -7.48
N THR A 231 -17.57 -2.67 -7.84
CA THR A 231 -18.11 -2.15 -9.10
C THR A 231 -17.01 -1.41 -9.82
N ILE A 232 -16.64 -1.88 -11.01
CA ILE A 232 -15.74 -1.16 -11.90
C ILE A 232 -16.60 -0.28 -12.82
N HIS A 233 -16.12 0.92 -13.12
CA HIS A 233 -16.82 1.86 -13.98
C HIS A 233 -16.05 2.19 -15.26
N SER A 234 -14.71 2.23 -15.22
CA SER A 234 -13.81 2.32 -16.38
C SER A 234 -12.35 2.19 -15.93
N LEU A 235 -11.47 1.70 -16.82
CA LEU A 235 -10.01 1.64 -16.62
C LEU A 235 -9.25 2.62 -17.52
N ASP A 236 -9.94 3.47 -18.27
CA ASP A 236 -9.37 4.39 -19.26
C ASP A 236 -8.31 5.38 -18.69
N ILE A 237 -8.48 5.78 -17.44
CA ILE A 237 -7.54 6.55 -16.63
C ILE A 237 -6.12 5.98 -16.63
N LEU A 238 -5.97 4.66 -16.74
CA LEU A 238 -4.66 4.02 -16.79
C LEU A 238 -3.85 4.52 -18.00
N GLN A 239 -4.51 4.99 -19.07
CA GLN A 239 -3.85 5.64 -20.21
C GLN A 239 -3.12 6.95 -19.82
N ALA A 240 -3.57 7.64 -18.78
CA ALA A 240 -2.90 8.84 -18.27
C ALA A 240 -1.68 8.53 -17.40
N CYS A 241 -1.52 7.29 -16.95
CA CYS A 241 -0.43 6.85 -16.07
C CYS A 241 0.83 6.50 -16.88
N THR A 242 1.43 7.49 -17.55
CA THR A 242 2.54 7.29 -18.51
C THR A 242 3.84 6.74 -17.87
N ARG A 243 3.99 6.90 -16.55
CA ARG A 243 5.15 6.41 -15.77
C ARG A 243 4.89 5.07 -15.07
N LEU A 244 3.75 4.44 -15.34
CA LEU A 244 3.38 3.19 -14.66
C LEU A 244 4.39 2.08 -14.98
N GLU A 245 5.00 1.53 -13.92
CA GLU A 245 5.96 0.44 -13.99
C GLU A 245 5.38 -0.88 -13.48
N ASN A 246 4.48 -0.83 -12.49
CA ASN A 246 3.88 -2.02 -11.91
C ASN A 246 2.35 -1.88 -11.84
N LEU A 247 1.65 -2.85 -12.42
CA LEU A 247 0.19 -2.97 -12.38
C LEU A 247 -0.19 -4.33 -11.82
N GLU A 248 -0.95 -4.33 -10.73
CA GLU A 248 -1.34 -5.53 -10.01
C GLU A 248 -2.85 -5.53 -9.76
N PHE A 249 -3.49 -6.67 -10.06
CA PHE A 249 -4.86 -6.97 -9.71
C PHE A 249 -4.82 -8.17 -8.75
N TYR A 250 -5.40 -8.00 -7.57
CA TYR A 250 -5.45 -9.02 -6.53
C TYR A 250 -6.91 -9.32 -6.18
N LYS A 251 -7.35 -10.56 -6.42
CA LYS A 251 -8.76 -11.02 -6.23
C LYS A 251 -9.80 -10.15 -6.94
N TRP A 252 -9.37 -9.49 -8.01
CA TRP A 252 -10.14 -8.45 -8.70
C TRP A 252 -10.44 -8.92 -10.12
N ASP A 253 -11.63 -9.49 -10.37
CA ASP A 253 -11.99 -9.88 -11.74
C ASP A 253 -12.41 -8.66 -12.55
N ILE A 254 -12.05 -8.66 -13.83
CA ILE A 254 -12.29 -7.53 -14.73
C ILE A 254 -13.46 -7.89 -15.62
N TYR A 255 -14.51 -7.05 -15.63
CA TYR A 255 -15.70 -7.30 -16.44
C TYR A 255 -15.39 -7.11 -17.95
N PRO A 256 -16.26 -7.62 -18.85
CA PRO A 256 -15.98 -7.66 -20.28
C PRO A 256 -15.73 -6.29 -20.94
N GLU A 257 -16.37 -5.22 -20.48
CA GLU A 257 -16.22 -3.88 -21.08
C GLU A 257 -14.82 -3.31 -20.77
N GLU A 258 -14.38 -3.43 -19.53
CA GLU A 258 -13.10 -2.97 -19.03
C GLU A 258 -11.95 -3.82 -19.54
N CYS A 259 -12.20 -5.11 -19.79
CA CYS A 259 -11.28 -5.97 -20.51
C CYS A 259 -10.93 -5.41 -21.90
N GLN A 260 -11.94 -4.92 -22.64
CA GLN A 260 -11.73 -4.33 -23.97
C GLN A 260 -11.01 -2.98 -23.90
N GLU A 261 -11.20 -2.22 -22.82
CA GLU A 261 -10.44 -0.99 -22.58
C GLU A 261 -8.98 -1.33 -22.27
N LEU A 262 -8.75 -2.19 -21.27
CA LEU A 262 -7.42 -2.54 -20.78
C LEU A 262 -6.54 -3.14 -21.87
N SER A 263 -7.09 -3.99 -22.76
CA SER A 263 -6.33 -4.59 -23.85
C SER A 263 -5.83 -3.60 -24.90
N LYS A 264 -6.37 -2.37 -24.92
CA LYS A 264 -5.99 -1.31 -25.88
C LYS A 264 -4.99 -0.32 -25.29
N ILE A 265 -4.79 -0.33 -23.97
CA ILE A 265 -3.92 0.64 -23.31
C ILE A 265 -2.46 0.21 -23.50
N HIS A 266 -1.66 1.15 -24.02
CA HIS A 266 -0.22 0.99 -24.11
C HIS A 266 0.47 1.70 -22.95
N PHE A 267 1.22 0.93 -22.16
CA PHE A 267 2.00 1.35 -21.02
C PHE A 267 3.48 1.39 -21.39
N GLN A 268 4.02 2.59 -21.57
CA GLN A 268 5.38 2.78 -22.08
C GLN A 268 6.47 2.16 -21.18
N ASN A 269 6.26 2.15 -19.86
CA ASN A 269 7.28 1.78 -18.88
C ASN A 269 6.92 0.53 -18.05
N LEU A 270 5.90 -0.24 -18.46
CA LEU A 270 5.41 -1.36 -17.66
C LEU A 270 6.43 -2.49 -17.59
N LYS A 271 6.91 -2.77 -16.38
CA LYS A 271 7.88 -3.83 -16.05
C LYS A 271 7.22 -5.03 -15.37
N SER A 272 6.15 -4.81 -14.60
CA SER A 272 5.44 -5.88 -13.91
C SER A 272 3.95 -5.81 -14.18
N LEU A 273 3.38 -6.93 -14.58
CA LEU A 273 1.94 -7.12 -14.75
C LEU A 273 1.50 -8.36 -14.00
N LYS A 274 0.55 -8.21 -13.08
CA LYS A 274 0.08 -9.30 -12.24
C LYS A 274 -1.43 -9.36 -12.13
N PHE A 275 -1.97 -10.55 -12.32
CA PHE A 275 -3.35 -10.92 -12.07
C PHE A 275 -3.33 -12.07 -11.05
N GLU A 276 -3.25 -11.71 -9.77
CA GLU A 276 -3.16 -12.65 -8.65
C GLU A 276 -4.56 -12.96 -8.13
N TYR A 277 -5.01 -14.22 -8.22
CA TYR A 277 -6.41 -14.59 -7.94
C TYR A 277 -7.45 -13.80 -8.75
N SER A 278 -7.04 -13.17 -9.87
CA SER A 278 -7.91 -12.48 -10.83
C SER A 278 -7.97 -13.27 -12.14
N VAL A 279 -9.18 -13.62 -12.59
CA VAL A 279 -9.37 -14.36 -13.85
C VAL A 279 -9.54 -13.38 -15.01
N LEU A 280 -8.83 -13.64 -16.11
CA LEU A 280 -8.96 -12.90 -17.37
C LEU A 280 -9.32 -13.82 -18.53
N PRO A 281 -10.18 -13.39 -19.47
CA PRO A 281 -10.33 -14.08 -20.75
C PRO A 281 -9.00 -14.16 -21.50
N PHE A 282 -8.74 -15.28 -22.18
CA PHE A 282 -7.49 -15.52 -22.92
C PHE A 282 -7.18 -14.40 -23.92
N THR A 283 -8.19 -13.98 -24.70
CA THR A 283 -8.04 -12.96 -25.74
C THR A 283 -7.58 -11.62 -25.17
N VAL A 284 -8.01 -11.30 -23.94
CA VAL A 284 -7.66 -10.06 -23.25
C VAL A 284 -6.22 -10.11 -22.77
N LEU A 285 -5.84 -11.18 -22.06
CA LEU A 285 -4.45 -11.36 -21.59
C LEU A 285 -3.47 -11.36 -22.76
N LYS A 286 -3.79 -12.10 -23.83
CA LYS A 286 -2.99 -12.13 -25.05
C LYS A 286 -2.81 -10.73 -25.64
N GLY A 287 -3.89 -9.97 -25.81
CA GLY A 287 -3.84 -8.60 -26.34
C GLY A 287 -3.01 -7.65 -25.48
N ILE A 288 -3.13 -7.72 -24.15
CA ILE A 288 -2.32 -6.90 -23.23
C ILE A 288 -0.83 -7.22 -23.41
N ILE A 289 -0.47 -8.51 -23.54
CA ILE A 289 0.91 -8.95 -23.72
C ILE A 289 1.46 -8.51 -25.09
N GLU A 290 0.66 -8.57 -26.16
CA GLU A 290 1.06 -8.10 -27.50
C GLU A 290 1.36 -6.61 -27.50
N VAL A 291 0.57 -5.80 -26.78
CA VAL A 291 0.74 -4.35 -26.72
C VAL A 291 1.86 -3.91 -25.77
N ASN A 292 2.06 -4.62 -24.65
CA ASN A 292 2.90 -4.16 -23.55
C ASN A 292 4.10 -5.05 -23.23
N GLY A 293 4.25 -6.20 -23.91
CA GLY A 293 5.20 -7.23 -23.53
C GLY A 293 6.68 -6.84 -23.66
N SER A 294 7.02 -5.87 -24.52
CA SER A 294 8.42 -5.56 -24.87
C SER A 294 9.30 -5.14 -23.69
N ASN A 295 8.71 -4.48 -22.69
CA ASN A 295 9.37 -4.01 -21.47
C ASN A 295 9.08 -4.88 -20.24
N LEU A 296 8.25 -5.91 -20.39
CA LEU A 296 7.78 -6.71 -19.27
C LEU A 296 8.89 -7.61 -18.73
N GLU A 297 9.25 -7.41 -17.46
CA GLU A 297 10.23 -8.20 -16.72
C GLU A 297 9.57 -9.28 -15.86
N LYS A 298 8.33 -9.03 -15.38
CA LYS A 298 7.57 -9.91 -14.50
C LYS A 298 6.13 -10.07 -14.99
N LEU A 299 5.69 -11.31 -15.13
CA LEU A 299 4.33 -11.65 -15.52
C LEU A 299 3.74 -12.65 -14.52
N TRP A 300 2.53 -12.39 -14.05
CA TRP A 300 1.78 -13.29 -13.18
C TRP A 300 0.34 -13.38 -13.66
N PHE A 301 -0.17 -14.59 -13.89
CA PHE A 301 -1.58 -14.81 -14.21
C PHE A 301 -2.08 -16.22 -13.86
N ILE A 302 -3.40 -16.37 -13.85
CA ILE A 302 -4.11 -17.65 -13.71
C ILE A 302 -4.40 -18.23 -15.09
N CYS A 303 -4.19 -19.52 -15.27
CA CYS A 303 -4.38 -20.22 -16.55
C CYS A 303 -5.45 -21.33 -16.47
N GLU A 304 -6.39 -21.20 -15.53
CA GLU A 304 -7.40 -22.22 -15.24
C GLU A 304 -8.41 -22.44 -16.36
N ASN A 305 -8.84 -21.36 -17.02
CA ASN A 305 -9.98 -21.37 -17.96
C ASN A 305 -9.56 -21.37 -19.43
N TYR A 306 -8.33 -21.77 -19.75
CA TYR A 306 -7.82 -21.75 -21.12
C TYR A 306 -7.82 -23.15 -21.72
N GLU A 307 -8.17 -23.22 -23.00
CA GLU A 307 -8.01 -24.43 -23.80
C GLU A 307 -6.55 -24.65 -24.20
N GLU A 308 -6.22 -25.89 -24.57
CA GLU A 308 -4.83 -26.27 -24.88
C GLU A 308 -4.26 -25.45 -26.06
N THR A 309 -5.07 -25.20 -27.08
CA THR A 309 -4.71 -24.36 -28.23
C THR A 309 -4.52 -22.88 -27.86
N GLU A 310 -5.28 -22.39 -26.87
CA GLU A 310 -5.13 -21.03 -26.34
C GLU A 310 -3.83 -20.90 -25.54
N LEU A 311 -3.52 -21.91 -24.71
CA LEU A 311 -2.27 -21.99 -23.97
C LEU A 311 -1.06 -22.06 -24.91
N GLU A 312 -1.13 -22.86 -25.96
CA GLU A 312 -0.09 -22.89 -27.01
C GLU A 312 0.06 -21.50 -27.64
N SER A 313 -1.05 -20.87 -28.08
CA SER A 313 -0.99 -19.52 -28.64
C SER A 313 -0.41 -18.50 -27.65
N LEU A 314 -0.76 -18.58 -26.37
CA LEU A 314 -0.27 -17.66 -25.34
C LEU A 314 1.23 -17.82 -25.12
N SER A 315 1.73 -19.06 -25.12
CA SER A 315 3.16 -19.35 -24.98
C SER A 315 3.97 -18.70 -26.11
N ILE A 316 3.47 -18.78 -27.36
CA ILE A 316 4.09 -18.18 -28.53
C ILE A 316 4.09 -16.66 -28.40
N THR A 317 2.94 -16.08 -28.02
CA THR A 317 2.82 -14.64 -27.81
C THR A 317 3.78 -14.14 -26.72
N ILE A 318 3.89 -14.83 -25.58
CA ILE A 318 4.85 -14.46 -24.52
C ILE A 318 6.28 -14.54 -25.04
N TYR A 319 6.64 -15.61 -25.76
CA TYR A 319 7.99 -15.80 -26.28
C TYR A 319 8.40 -14.69 -27.27
N GLN A 320 7.46 -14.27 -28.12
CA GLN A 320 7.69 -13.27 -29.15
C GLN A 320 7.71 -11.84 -28.60
N SER A 321 6.76 -11.52 -27.71
CA SER A 321 6.53 -10.16 -27.21
C SER A 321 7.37 -9.83 -25.98
N CYS A 322 7.57 -10.78 -25.07
CA CYS A 322 8.21 -10.53 -23.76
C CYS A 322 9.70 -10.86 -23.73
N ARG A 323 10.51 -10.09 -24.46
CA ARG A 323 11.95 -10.34 -24.60
C ARG A 323 12.76 -10.09 -23.32
N GLN A 324 12.24 -9.26 -22.40
CA GLN A 324 12.90 -8.89 -21.13
C GLN A 324 12.39 -9.72 -19.94
N LEU A 325 11.49 -10.68 -20.18
CA LEU A 325 10.85 -11.44 -19.12
C LEU A 325 11.89 -12.26 -18.34
N SER A 326 11.98 -11.98 -17.05
CA SER A 326 12.90 -12.65 -16.12
C SER A 326 12.19 -13.41 -15.01
N SER A 327 10.91 -13.10 -14.77
CA SER A 327 10.06 -13.77 -13.80
C SER A 327 8.71 -14.12 -14.41
N LEU A 328 8.32 -15.38 -14.34
CA LEU A 328 6.98 -15.85 -14.69
C LEU A 328 6.37 -16.61 -13.52
N THR A 329 5.21 -16.17 -13.06
CA THR A 329 4.42 -16.86 -12.04
C THR A 329 3.12 -17.35 -12.65
N LEU A 330 2.82 -18.63 -12.47
CA LEU A 330 1.59 -19.24 -12.96
C LEU A 330 0.76 -19.77 -11.78
N GLN A 331 -0.52 -19.43 -11.77
CA GLN A 331 -1.50 -19.88 -10.77
C GLN A 331 -2.51 -20.87 -11.37
N PHE A 332 -2.78 -21.96 -10.63
CA PHE A 332 -3.72 -23.02 -11.04
C PHE A 332 -4.50 -23.63 -9.87
N CYS A 333 -5.73 -24.05 -10.12
CA CYS A 333 -6.52 -24.89 -9.22
C CYS A 333 -6.22 -26.39 -9.42
N GLN A 334 -6.45 -27.21 -8.38
CA GLN A 334 -5.93 -28.57 -8.28
C GLN A 334 -6.31 -29.56 -9.40
N ASN A 335 -7.39 -29.31 -10.15
CA ASN A 335 -7.99 -30.32 -11.03
C ASN A 335 -7.38 -30.40 -12.44
N ASN A 336 -6.47 -29.50 -12.83
CA ASN A 336 -5.98 -29.37 -14.22
C ASN A 336 -4.49 -29.71 -14.45
N ASN A 337 -3.96 -30.71 -13.73
CA ASN A 337 -2.54 -31.11 -13.81
C ASN A 337 -2.04 -31.49 -15.22
N ARG A 338 -2.90 -32.03 -16.10
CA ARG A 338 -2.51 -32.42 -17.47
C ARG A 338 -2.35 -31.21 -18.38
N LYS A 339 -3.33 -30.30 -18.41
CA LYS A 339 -3.27 -29.05 -19.21
C LYS A 339 -2.03 -28.22 -18.84
N TYR A 340 -1.70 -28.17 -17.55
CA TYR A 340 -0.49 -27.50 -17.05
C TYR A 340 0.81 -28.08 -17.60
N ARG A 341 0.97 -29.41 -17.56
CA ARG A 341 2.19 -30.05 -18.09
C ARG A 341 2.41 -29.71 -19.55
N ASN A 342 1.34 -29.70 -20.34
CA ASN A 342 1.40 -29.35 -21.75
C ASN A 342 1.80 -27.87 -21.92
N PHE A 343 1.24 -26.96 -21.12
CA PHE A 343 1.65 -25.55 -21.16
C PHE A 343 3.13 -25.33 -20.79
N ILE A 344 3.67 -26.04 -19.79
CA ILE A 344 5.12 -25.96 -19.48
C ILE A 344 5.96 -26.38 -20.67
N VAL A 345 5.56 -27.46 -21.38
CA VAL A 345 6.26 -27.90 -22.59
C VAL A 345 6.26 -26.79 -23.63
N HIS A 346 5.14 -26.10 -23.82
CA HIS A 346 5.07 -24.95 -24.73
C HIS A 346 5.92 -23.75 -24.26
N LEU A 347 6.21 -23.63 -22.96
CA LEU A 347 7.07 -22.58 -22.41
C LEU A 347 8.57 -22.90 -22.49
N GLU A 348 9.00 -24.07 -22.99
CA GLU A 348 10.41 -24.51 -22.97
C GLU A 348 11.38 -23.43 -23.52
N GLY A 349 11.00 -22.76 -24.62
CA GLY A 349 11.79 -21.67 -25.21
C GLY A 349 11.88 -20.40 -24.36
N ILE A 350 10.94 -20.19 -23.43
CA ILE A 350 10.92 -19.06 -22.48
C ILE A 350 11.69 -19.42 -21.21
N LEU A 351 11.55 -20.65 -20.71
CA LEU A 351 12.12 -21.09 -19.43
C LEU A 351 13.64 -20.88 -19.37
N GLN A 352 14.34 -21.05 -20.49
CA GLN A 352 15.79 -20.83 -20.58
C GLN A 352 16.21 -19.38 -20.30
N ARG A 353 15.31 -18.41 -20.46
CA ARG A 353 15.58 -16.97 -20.24
C ARG A 353 15.16 -16.48 -18.85
N LEU A 354 14.31 -17.24 -18.17
CA LEU A 354 13.79 -16.85 -16.86
C LEU A 354 14.87 -17.01 -15.79
N LYS A 355 14.96 -16.01 -14.90
CA LYS A 355 15.69 -16.13 -13.64
C LYS A 355 14.83 -16.82 -12.58
N TYR A 356 13.53 -16.57 -12.62
CA TYR A 356 12.57 -17.10 -11.67
C TYR A 356 11.36 -17.65 -12.42
N PHE A 357 11.01 -18.90 -12.12
CA PHE A 357 9.77 -19.50 -12.53
C PHE A 357 9.08 -20.03 -11.29
N THR A 358 7.91 -19.48 -10.97
CA THR A 358 7.16 -19.84 -9.77
C THR A 358 5.84 -20.49 -10.17
N TYR A 359 5.54 -21.60 -9.51
CA TYR A 359 4.28 -22.28 -9.61
C TYR A 359 3.55 -22.16 -8.28
N ILE A 360 2.30 -21.69 -8.34
CA ILE A 360 1.43 -21.56 -7.17
C ILE A 360 0.19 -22.42 -7.38
N ARG A 361 0.01 -23.38 -6.49
CA ARG A 361 -1.19 -24.21 -6.41
C ARG A 361 -2.22 -23.50 -5.52
N ILE A 362 -3.38 -23.21 -6.07
CA ILE A 362 -4.51 -22.67 -5.32
C ILE A 362 -5.30 -23.85 -4.74
N THR A 363 -5.44 -23.87 -3.42
CA THR A 363 -6.37 -24.74 -2.69
C THR A 363 -7.63 -23.93 -2.41
N ASN A 364 -8.77 -24.40 -2.91
CA ASN A 364 -10.07 -23.85 -2.52
C ASN A 364 -10.33 -24.04 -1.03
#